data_AF-A0A1V6HBP4-F1
#
_entry.id   AF-A0A1V6HBP4-F1
#
_cell.length_a   1.000
_cell.length_b   1.000
_cell.length_c   1.000
_cell.angle_alpha   90.00
_cell.angle_beta   90.00
_cell.angle_gamma   90.00
#
_symmetry.space_group_name_H-M   'P 1'
#
loop_
_entity.id
_entity.type
_entity.pdbx_description
1 polymer ?
#
loop_
_entity_poly.entity_id
_entity_poly.type
_entity_poly.pdbx_seq_one_letter_code
_entity_poly.pdbx_strand_id
1 'polypeptide(L)'
;MRRACKALGGIVSVAPFIGSDAMGRIYHQLNADYEPLHALCRFFLDHLGPAHERGDRPMLPFLVDMARLFEEFVAAWLSSHLPPYLAALPQEKVSLGADRRVRFEIDIVIRHLSSGRNLAVLDTKYKNQRFPQSADVQQAIAYAESRACPAAFLVYPQELESPFREKLTYQTVEALAFPLDGDLDAAGERFLEQLLTRLEPKVAALEAGA
;
A
#
# COMPACT_ATOMS: atom_id res chain seq x y z
N MET A 1 1.29 15.03 -25.51
CA MET A 1 0.17 14.40 -26.25
C MET A 1 0.05 14.76 -27.73
N ARG A 2 -0.17 16.03 -28.14
CA ARG A 2 -0.44 16.38 -29.56
C ARG A 2 0.58 15.87 -30.59
N ARG A 3 1.88 15.86 -30.26
CA ARG A 3 2.93 15.32 -31.15
C ARG A 3 2.85 13.80 -31.32
N ALA A 4 2.55 13.07 -30.25
CA ALA A 4 2.44 11.61 -30.28
C ALA A 4 1.18 11.15 -31.05
N CYS A 5 0.02 11.77 -30.80
CA CYS A 5 -1.20 11.46 -31.56
C CYS A 5 -1.04 11.77 -33.06
N LYS A 6 -0.31 12.83 -33.41
CA LYS A 6 -0.02 13.18 -34.82
C LYS A 6 0.93 12.18 -35.48
N ALA A 7 1.91 11.65 -34.74
CA ALA A 7 2.84 10.64 -35.24
C ALA A 7 2.19 9.26 -35.43
N LEU A 8 1.20 8.92 -34.59
CA LEU A 8 0.54 7.61 -34.58
C LEU A 8 -0.75 7.57 -35.42
N GLY A 9 -1.30 8.71 -35.83
CA GLY A 9 -2.65 8.81 -36.42
C GLY A 9 -2.88 8.06 -37.75
N GLY A 10 -1.83 7.53 -38.39
CA GLY A 10 -1.95 6.67 -39.57
C GLY A 10 -1.94 5.16 -39.28
N ILE A 11 -1.64 4.77 -38.04
CA ILE A 11 -1.46 3.36 -37.63
C ILE A 11 -2.31 2.96 -36.41
N VAL A 12 -3.00 3.89 -35.77
CA VAL A 12 -3.90 3.61 -34.64
C VAL A 12 -5.29 4.18 -34.88
N SER A 13 -6.32 3.49 -34.37
CA SER A 13 -7.67 4.01 -34.27
C SER A 13 -7.95 4.49 -32.85
N VAL A 14 -8.78 5.52 -32.71
CA VAL A 14 -9.23 6.02 -31.41
C VAL A 14 -10.52 5.29 -31.05
N ALA A 15 -10.52 4.58 -29.93
CA ALA A 15 -11.68 3.93 -29.35
C ALA A 15 -11.83 4.33 -27.88
N PRO A 16 -13.07 4.41 -27.35
CA PRO A 16 -13.28 4.53 -25.91
C PRO A 16 -12.74 3.27 -25.21
N PHE A 17 -12.05 3.46 -24.08
CA PHE A 17 -11.47 2.39 -23.26
C PHE A 17 -11.86 2.62 -21.79
N ILE A 18 -12.18 1.55 -21.08
CA ILE A 18 -12.30 1.50 -19.61
C ILE A 18 -11.19 0.62 -19.03
N GLY A 19 -10.95 0.69 -17.72
CA GLY A 19 -9.78 0.00 -17.14
C GLY A 19 -9.86 -1.52 -17.23
N SER A 20 -11.07 -2.10 -17.28
CA SER A 20 -11.25 -3.53 -17.58
C SER A 20 -10.81 -3.93 -19.00
N ASP A 21 -10.83 -3.01 -19.97
CA ASP A 21 -10.39 -3.27 -21.35
C ASP A 21 -8.87 -3.37 -21.46
N ALA A 22 -8.15 -2.89 -20.45
CA ALA A 22 -6.70 -3.06 -20.34
C ALA A 22 -6.31 -4.41 -19.71
N MET A 23 -7.26 -5.20 -19.20
CA MET A 23 -7.01 -6.52 -18.61
C MET A 23 -6.89 -7.63 -19.67
N GLY A 24 -6.27 -8.76 -19.30
CA GLY A 24 -6.19 -9.95 -20.14
C GLY A 24 -5.22 -9.86 -21.31
N ARG A 25 -4.33 -8.86 -21.31
CA ARG A 25 -3.24 -8.75 -22.29
C ARG A 25 -2.17 -9.79 -21.99
N ILE A 26 -1.69 -10.46 -23.03
CA ILE A 26 -0.62 -11.45 -22.93
C ILE A 26 0.71 -10.75 -23.27
N TYR A 27 1.64 -10.81 -22.34
CA TYR A 27 2.99 -10.29 -22.51
C TYR A 27 3.96 -11.43 -22.84
N HIS A 28 4.79 -11.18 -23.84
CA HIS A 28 5.85 -12.01 -24.35
C HIS A 28 7.09 -11.13 -24.58
N GLN A 29 8.22 -11.73 -24.94
CA GLN A 29 9.50 -11.03 -25.04
C GLN A 29 9.50 -9.78 -25.94
N LEU A 30 8.63 -9.75 -26.97
CA LEU A 30 8.53 -8.63 -27.93
C LEU A 30 7.61 -7.48 -27.47
N ASN A 31 6.84 -7.64 -26.40
CA ASN A 31 5.91 -6.63 -25.89
C ASN A 31 5.90 -6.52 -24.36
N ALA A 32 6.88 -7.14 -23.67
CA ALA A 32 7.01 -7.09 -22.22
C ALA A 32 7.25 -5.65 -21.71
N ASP A 33 7.87 -4.81 -22.52
CA ASP A 33 8.07 -3.38 -22.27
C ASP A 33 6.77 -2.57 -22.22
N TYR A 34 5.67 -3.09 -22.76
CA TYR A 34 4.35 -2.45 -22.67
C TYR A 34 3.61 -2.75 -21.37
N GLU A 35 4.04 -3.75 -20.59
CA GLU A 35 3.35 -4.14 -19.36
C GLU A 35 3.25 -2.99 -18.35
N PRO A 36 4.33 -2.25 -18.03
CA PRO A 36 4.24 -1.09 -17.14
C PRO A 36 3.35 0.03 -17.72
N LEU A 37 3.38 0.21 -19.05
CA LEU A 37 2.60 1.26 -19.71
C LEU A 37 1.11 0.93 -19.70
N HIS A 38 0.72 -0.32 -19.92
CA HIS A 38 -0.67 -0.75 -19.79
C HIS A 38 -1.15 -0.75 -18.34
N ALA A 39 -0.28 -1.12 -17.38
CA ALA A 39 -0.59 -0.99 -15.96
C ALA A 39 -0.89 0.48 -15.59
N LEU A 40 -0.09 1.41 -16.11
CA LEU A 40 -0.33 2.84 -15.94
C LEU A 40 -1.63 3.31 -16.62
N CYS A 41 -1.89 2.87 -17.86
CA CYS A 41 -3.15 3.17 -18.55
C CYS A 41 -4.36 2.65 -17.77
N ARG A 42 -4.29 1.41 -17.28
CA ARG A 42 -5.33 0.83 -16.44
C ARG A 42 -5.52 1.62 -15.16
N PHE A 43 -4.44 1.92 -14.45
CA PHE A 43 -4.48 2.71 -13.21
C PHE A 43 -5.23 4.02 -13.42
N PHE A 44 -4.91 4.75 -14.48
CA PHE A 44 -5.68 5.93 -14.86
C PHE A 44 -7.14 5.56 -15.16
N LEU A 45 -7.42 4.64 -16.08
CA LEU A 45 -8.79 4.33 -16.47
C LEU A 45 -9.69 3.80 -15.32
N ASP A 46 -9.14 3.09 -14.34
CA ASP A 46 -9.86 2.56 -13.16
C ASP A 46 -10.11 3.65 -12.10
N HIS A 47 -9.26 4.68 -12.02
CA HIS A 47 -9.31 5.73 -10.99
C HIS A 47 -9.62 7.13 -11.54
N LEU A 48 -9.92 7.26 -12.83
CA LEU A 48 -10.35 8.50 -13.48
C LEU A 48 -11.86 8.71 -13.28
N GLY A 49 -12.23 9.46 -12.23
CA GLY A 49 -13.60 9.95 -12.05
C GLY A 49 -13.88 11.29 -12.76
N PRO A 50 -15.13 11.59 -13.17
CA PRO A 50 -15.49 12.89 -13.74
C PRO A 50 -15.48 14.00 -12.68
N ALA A 51 -14.74 15.10 -12.91
CA ALA A 51 -14.84 16.34 -12.13
C ALA A 51 -15.68 17.40 -12.88
N HIS A 52 -16.55 18.12 -12.18
CA HIS A 52 -17.64 18.92 -12.74
C HIS A 52 -17.34 20.43 -12.90
N GLU A 53 -16.16 20.84 -13.39
CA GLU A 53 -15.90 22.27 -13.63
C GLU A 53 -15.60 22.63 -15.09
N ARG A 54 -16.32 23.66 -15.57
CA ARG A 54 -16.24 24.24 -16.91
C ARG A 54 -14.98 25.10 -17.05
N GLY A 55 -13.93 24.52 -17.62
CA GLY A 55 -12.85 25.24 -18.31
C GLY A 55 -12.93 25.00 -19.81
N ASP A 56 -12.58 26.02 -20.62
CA ASP A 56 -12.74 26.06 -22.08
C ASP A 56 -11.80 25.11 -22.86
N ARG A 57 -11.26 24.09 -22.19
CA ARG A 57 -10.54 22.94 -22.75
C ARG A 57 -10.88 21.72 -21.89
N PRO A 58 -11.40 20.60 -22.45
CA PRO A 58 -11.75 19.41 -21.69
C PRO A 58 -10.47 18.63 -21.35
N MET A 59 -9.65 19.15 -20.46
CA MET A 59 -8.75 18.31 -19.70
C MET A 59 -9.55 17.81 -18.51
N LEU A 60 -9.80 16.49 -18.45
CA LEU A 60 -10.35 15.85 -17.26
C LEU A 60 -9.42 16.17 -16.08
N PRO A 61 -9.87 16.92 -15.06
CA PRO A 61 -9.15 17.00 -13.81
C PRO A 61 -9.19 15.58 -13.21
N PHE A 62 -8.04 14.97 -13.04
CA PHE A 62 -7.92 13.63 -12.47
C PHE A 62 -7.87 13.73 -10.95
N LEU A 63 -8.70 12.96 -10.26
CA LEU A 63 -8.61 12.74 -8.83
C LEU A 63 -8.08 11.33 -8.63
N VAL A 64 -6.77 11.21 -8.40
CA VAL A 64 -6.19 9.94 -7.94
C VAL A 64 -6.44 9.83 -6.45
N ASP A 65 -6.99 8.70 -6.01
CA ASP A 65 -7.01 8.36 -4.59
C ASP A 65 -5.59 8.07 -4.13
N MET A 66 -4.90 9.10 -3.65
CA MET A 66 -3.51 9.01 -3.22
C MET A 66 -3.33 8.17 -1.97
N ALA A 67 -4.37 8.05 -1.12
CA ALA A 67 -4.31 7.17 0.04
C ALA A 67 -4.28 5.71 -0.42
N ARG A 68 -5.18 5.34 -1.34
CA ARG A 68 -5.21 4.00 -1.93
C ARG A 68 -3.94 3.68 -2.71
N LEU A 69 -3.43 4.62 -3.51
CA LEU A 69 -2.19 4.42 -4.25
C LEU A 69 -1.00 4.19 -3.31
N PHE A 70 -0.91 4.93 -2.22
CA PHE A 70 0.16 4.76 -1.24
C PHE A 70 0.08 3.39 -0.54
N GLU A 71 -1.13 2.95 -0.18
CA GLU A 71 -1.37 1.61 0.37
C GLU A 71 -0.86 0.51 -0.56
N GLU A 72 -1.28 0.55 -1.82
CA GLU A 72 -0.89 -0.43 -2.85
C GLU A 72 0.62 -0.40 -3.12
N PHE A 73 1.22 0.79 -3.14
CA PHE A 73 2.66 0.97 -3.29
C PHE A 73 3.44 0.30 -2.16
N VAL A 74 3.10 0.58 -0.89
CA VAL A 74 3.78 0.00 0.27
C VAL A 74 3.60 -1.53 0.28
N ALA A 75 2.40 -2.01 -0.03
CA ALA A 75 2.11 -3.44 -0.11
C ALA A 75 2.93 -4.16 -1.19
N ALA A 76 3.01 -3.57 -2.40
CA ALA A 76 3.79 -4.11 -3.50
C ALA A 76 5.29 -4.11 -3.16
N TRP A 77 5.79 -3.01 -2.59
CA TRP A 77 7.18 -2.89 -2.19
C TRP A 77 7.58 -3.96 -1.17
N LEU A 78 6.78 -4.14 -0.11
CA LEU A 78 7.03 -5.17 0.90
C LEU A 78 6.95 -6.59 0.31
N SER A 79 6.01 -6.84 -0.59
CA SER A 79 5.89 -8.16 -1.24
C SER A 79 7.13 -8.54 -2.05
N SER A 80 7.86 -7.56 -2.59
CA SER A 80 9.08 -7.78 -3.36
C SER A 80 10.35 -7.85 -2.52
N HIS A 81 10.38 -7.27 -1.32
CA HIS A 81 11.62 -7.08 -0.55
C HIS A 81 11.64 -7.77 0.81
N LEU A 82 10.51 -8.30 1.30
CA LEU A 82 10.49 -9.06 2.54
C LEU A 82 11.34 -10.34 2.42
N PRO A 83 12.03 -10.75 3.51
CA PRO A 83 12.70 -12.03 3.57
C PRO A 83 11.73 -13.20 3.31
N PRO A 84 12.21 -14.33 2.76
CA PRO A 84 11.36 -15.43 2.30
C PRO A 84 10.57 -16.16 3.40
N TYR A 85 10.88 -15.91 4.67
CA TYR A 85 10.13 -16.45 5.82
C TYR A 85 8.96 -15.54 6.25
N LEU A 86 8.84 -14.34 5.68
CA LEU A 86 7.76 -13.39 5.92
C LEU A 86 6.92 -13.20 4.66
N ALA A 87 5.64 -12.91 4.85
CA ALA A 87 4.75 -12.49 3.78
C ALA A 87 3.97 -11.23 4.18
N ALA A 88 3.84 -10.30 3.24
CA ALA A 88 2.89 -9.18 3.32
C ALA A 88 1.57 -9.61 2.67
N LEU A 89 0.49 -9.55 3.44
CA LEU A 89 -0.86 -9.88 3.00
C LEU A 89 -1.67 -8.60 2.88
N PRO A 90 -1.92 -8.08 1.65
CA PRO A 90 -2.66 -6.85 1.46
C PRO A 90 -4.18 -7.02 1.66
N GLN A 91 -4.85 -5.94 2.05
CA GLN A 91 -6.31 -5.78 2.13
C GLN A 91 -7.04 -6.88 2.89
N GLU A 92 -6.55 -7.22 4.09
CA GLU A 92 -7.12 -8.32 4.86
C GLU A 92 -8.45 -7.91 5.52
N LYS A 93 -9.58 -8.33 4.92
CA LYS A 93 -10.92 -8.06 5.47
C LYS A 93 -11.20 -8.93 6.69
N VAL A 94 -11.49 -8.29 7.83
CA VAL A 94 -11.91 -8.97 9.08
C VAL A 94 -13.35 -8.61 9.38
N SER A 95 -14.19 -9.62 9.61
CA SER A 95 -15.53 -9.39 10.16
C SER A 95 -15.48 -9.48 11.68
N LEU A 96 -16.01 -8.47 12.37
CA LEU A 96 -16.12 -8.47 13.83
C LEU A 96 -17.48 -9.01 14.28
N GLY A 97 -17.43 -9.82 15.34
CA GLY A 97 -18.62 -10.39 16.00
C GLY A 97 -19.33 -11.47 15.18
N ALA A 98 -20.25 -12.19 15.84
CA ALA A 98 -21.02 -13.27 15.21
C ALA A 98 -21.88 -12.77 14.04
N ASP A 99 -22.39 -11.54 14.14
CA ASP A 99 -23.28 -10.93 13.14
C ASP A 99 -22.53 -10.37 11.92
N ARG A 100 -21.19 -10.28 11.96
CA ARG A 100 -20.32 -9.80 10.86
C ARG A 100 -20.70 -8.43 10.27
N ARG A 101 -21.40 -7.58 11.04
CA ARG A 101 -21.89 -6.27 10.58
C ARG A 101 -20.79 -5.22 10.49
N VAL A 102 -19.78 -5.32 11.34
CA VAL A 102 -18.61 -4.42 11.32
C VAL A 102 -17.48 -5.14 10.60
N ARG A 103 -16.89 -4.46 9.62
CA ARG A 103 -15.74 -4.96 8.86
C ARG A 103 -14.56 -4.05 9.08
N PHE A 104 -13.41 -4.62 9.40
CA PHE A 104 -12.13 -3.95 9.31
C PHE A 104 -11.48 -4.29 7.99
N GLU A 105 -10.92 -3.26 7.35
CA GLU A 105 -10.08 -3.38 6.19
C GLU A 105 -8.68 -2.98 6.65
N ILE A 106 -7.84 -3.99 6.85
CA ILE A 106 -6.45 -3.81 7.27
C ILE A 106 -5.62 -3.75 6.01
N ASP A 107 -4.89 -2.65 5.83
CA ASP A 107 -4.07 -2.41 4.65
C ASP A 107 -3.11 -3.56 4.39
N ILE A 108 -2.28 -3.92 5.39
CA ILE A 108 -1.27 -4.97 5.24
C ILE A 108 -1.10 -5.74 6.56
N VAL A 109 -1.01 -7.07 6.47
CA VAL A 109 -0.62 -7.93 7.59
C VAL A 109 0.68 -8.66 7.28
N ILE A 110 1.65 -8.57 8.19
CA ILE A 110 2.89 -9.34 8.09
C ILE A 110 2.70 -10.68 8.79
N ARG A 111 2.90 -11.77 8.06
CA ARG A 111 2.78 -13.14 8.55
C ARG A 111 4.13 -13.85 8.52
N HIS A 112 4.44 -14.56 9.59
CA HIS A 112 5.53 -15.54 9.61
C HIS A 112 5.05 -16.83 8.95
N LEU A 113 5.70 -17.23 7.86
CA LEU A 113 5.20 -18.32 7.02
C LEU A 113 5.33 -19.70 7.66
N SER A 114 6.44 -19.97 8.36
CA SER A 114 6.67 -21.31 8.96
C SER A 114 5.72 -21.60 10.12
N SER A 115 5.42 -20.61 10.97
CA SER A 115 4.49 -20.77 12.10
C SER A 115 3.05 -20.39 11.78
N GLY A 116 2.79 -19.73 10.65
CA GLY A 116 1.48 -19.22 10.26
C GLY A 116 0.97 -18.06 11.11
N ARG A 117 1.77 -17.52 12.05
CA ARG A 117 1.35 -16.45 12.96
C ARG A 117 1.52 -15.07 12.35
N ASN A 118 0.55 -14.19 12.61
CA ASN A 118 0.67 -12.78 12.24
C ASN A 118 1.60 -12.06 13.24
N LEU A 119 2.54 -11.28 12.71
CA LEU A 119 3.54 -10.55 13.49
C LEU A 119 3.21 -9.08 13.64
N ALA A 120 2.63 -8.48 12.61
CA ALA A 120 2.28 -7.07 12.62
C ALA A 120 1.12 -6.77 11.68
N VAL A 121 0.39 -5.72 12.00
CA VAL A 121 -0.45 -5.00 11.04
C VAL A 121 0.26 -3.70 10.66
N LEU A 122 0.15 -3.29 9.40
CA LEU A 122 0.53 -1.96 8.95
C LEU A 122 -0.75 -1.27 8.47
N ASP A 123 -0.87 -0.01 8.85
CA ASP A 123 -1.96 0.88 8.44
C ASP A 123 -1.31 2.12 7.84
N THR A 124 -1.54 2.33 6.54
CA THR A 124 -0.90 3.39 5.76
C THR A 124 -1.73 4.66 5.84
N LYS A 125 -1.05 5.79 6.04
CA LYS A 125 -1.70 7.10 6.22
C LYS A 125 -1.05 8.11 5.29
N TYR A 126 -1.69 8.35 4.14
CA TYR A 126 -1.30 9.43 3.23
C TYR A 126 -1.76 10.80 3.76
N LYS A 127 -1.04 11.29 4.78
CA LYS A 127 -1.31 12.57 5.44
C LYS A 127 0.01 13.28 5.73
N ASN A 128 0.04 14.59 5.52
CA ASN A 128 1.13 15.43 6.01
C ASN A 128 0.78 15.89 7.43
N GLN A 129 1.24 15.12 8.44
CA GLN A 129 0.98 15.43 9.84
C GLN A 129 2.24 15.27 10.68
N ARG A 130 2.31 16.06 11.75
CA ARG A 130 3.49 16.13 12.63
C ARG A 130 3.58 14.94 13.59
N PHE A 131 2.42 14.40 13.99
CA PHE A 131 2.27 13.32 14.94
C PHE A 131 1.02 12.47 14.60
N PRO A 132 0.97 11.19 15.03
CA PRO A 132 -0.19 10.33 14.81
C PRO A 132 -1.43 10.84 15.54
N GLN A 133 -2.58 10.86 14.86
CA GLN A 133 -3.85 11.21 15.49
C GLN A 133 -4.33 10.07 16.39
N SER A 134 -5.04 10.40 17.48
CA SER A 134 -5.56 9.38 18.40
C SER A 134 -6.47 8.37 17.71
N ALA A 135 -7.23 8.79 16.70
CA ALA A 135 -8.06 7.90 15.89
C ALA A 135 -7.23 6.90 15.07
N ASP A 136 -6.12 7.34 14.48
CA ASP A 136 -5.21 6.48 13.71
C ASP A 136 -4.56 5.44 14.64
N VAL A 137 -4.12 5.86 15.84
CA VAL A 137 -3.56 4.96 16.86
C VAL A 137 -4.60 3.94 17.36
N GLN A 138 -5.81 4.39 17.68
CA GLN A 138 -6.91 3.51 18.11
C GLN A 138 -7.26 2.47 17.04
N GLN A 139 -7.29 2.88 15.78
CA GLN A 139 -7.54 1.99 14.65
C GLN A 139 -6.43 0.92 14.53
N ALA A 140 -5.17 1.32 14.57
CA ALA A 140 -4.03 0.39 14.50
C ALA A 140 -4.04 -0.63 15.65
N ILE A 141 -4.41 -0.21 16.87
CA ILE A 141 -4.59 -1.11 18.01
C ILE A 141 -5.73 -2.10 17.76
N ALA A 142 -6.89 -1.62 17.32
CA ALA A 142 -8.04 -2.48 17.03
C ALA A 142 -7.71 -3.51 15.94
N TYR A 143 -6.94 -3.12 14.93
CA TYR A 143 -6.47 -4.01 13.87
C TYR A 143 -5.54 -5.09 14.42
N ALA A 144 -4.54 -4.69 15.21
CA ALA A 144 -3.60 -5.63 15.82
C ALA A 144 -4.29 -6.63 16.75
N GLU A 145 -5.22 -6.17 17.59
CA GLU A 145 -6.06 -7.02 18.44
C GLU A 145 -6.87 -8.01 17.60
N SER A 146 -7.54 -7.55 16.55
CA SER A 146 -8.38 -8.40 15.69
C SER A 146 -7.60 -9.51 14.96
N ARG A 147 -6.28 -9.33 14.78
CA ARG A 147 -5.37 -10.27 14.10
C ARG A 147 -4.40 -10.99 15.03
N ALA A 148 -4.53 -10.78 16.34
CA ALA A 148 -3.60 -11.28 17.36
C ALA A 148 -2.13 -10.93 17.03
N CYS A 149 -1.90 -9.74 16.47
CA CYS A 149 -0.57 -9.24 16.12
C CYS A 149 0.09 -8.60 17.35
N PRO A 150 1.35 -8.94 17.66
CA PRO A 150 2.12 -8.29 18.73
C PRO A 150 2.66 -6.89 18.37
N ALA A 151 2.42 -6.40 17.16
CA ALA A 151 2.82 -5.06 16.72
C ALA A 151 1.80 -4.44 15.75
N ALA A 152 1.73 -3.12 15.77
CA ALA A 152 0.99 -2.31 14.83
C ALA A 152 1.89 -1.17 14.34
N PHE A 153 1.92 -0.93 13.04
CA PHE A 153 2.71 0.14 12.43
C PHE A 153 1.81 1.12 11.71
N LEU A 154 1.99 2.41 11.99
CA LEU A 154 1.43 3.49 11.17
C LEU A 154 2.49 3.91 10.16
N VAL A 155 2.19 3.82 8.86
CA VAL A 155 3.16 4.13 7.79
C VAL A 155 2.80 5.45 7.13
N TYR A 156 3.72 6.41 7.11
CA TYR A 156 3.52 7.75 6.54
C TYR A 156 4.41 8.00 5.32
N PRO A 157 3.97 8.82 4.34
CA PRO A 157 4.75 9.13 3.14
C PRO A 157 5.92 10.11 3.38
N GLN A 158 6.16 10.47 4.64
CA GLN A 158 7.16 11.44 5.09
C GLN A 158 7.52 11.17 6.54
N GLU A 159 8.67 11.69 6.97
CA GLU A 159 9.06 11.64 8.38
C GLU A 159 8.10 12.45 9.26
N LEU A 160 7.84 11.94 10.46
CA LEU A 160 7.15 12.69 11.50
C LEU A 160 8.13 13.66 12.17
N GLU A 161 7.61 14.74 12.77
CA GLU A 161 8.46 15.70 13.48
C GLU A 161 9.14 15.08 14.71
N SER A 162 8.48 14.08 15.30
CA SER A 162 9.03 13.29 16.39
C SER A 162 8.73 11.80 16.17
N PRO A 163 9.68 10.90 16.53
CA PRO A 163 9.43 9.48 16.54
C PRO A 163 8.25 9.14 17.45
N PHE A 164 7.36 8.25 17.01
CA PHE A 164 6.25 7.76 17.81
C PHE A 164 6.38 6.26 18.01
N ARG A 165 6.51 5.83 19.26
CA ARG A 165 6.56 4.42 19.63
C ARG A 165 6.04 4.21 21.04
N GLU A 166 4.91 3.53 21.14
CA GLU A 166 4.23 3.30 22.42
C GLU A 166 4.05 1.80 22.67
N LYS A 167 4.41 1.36 23.87
CA LYS A 167 4.23 -0.03 24.30
C LYS A 167 2.97 -0.14 25.15
N LEU A 168 2.02 -0.94 24.68
CA LEU A 168 0.81 -1.32 25.38
C LEU A 168 1.03 -2.65 26.13
N THR A 169 0.00 -3.12 26.82
CA THR A 169 0.03 -4.39 27.57
C THR A 169 0.42 -5.57 26.69
N TYR A 170 -0.11 -5.63 25.46
CA TYR A 170 0.03 -6.79 24.57
C TYR A 170 0.66 -6.47 23.21
N GLN A 171 0.58 -5.21 22.75
CA GLN A 171 1.16 -4.78 21.48
C GLN A 171 2.10 -3.59 21.63
N THR A 172 2.92 -3.36 20.60
CA THR A 172 3.63 -2.10 20.39
C THR A 172 3.03 -1.39 19.19
N VAL A 173 2.74 -0.10 19.31
CA VAL A 173 2.33 0.76 18.20
C VAL A 173 3.50 1.68 17.86
N GLU A 174 3.92 1.70 16.61
CA GLU A 174 5.07 2.51 16.17
C GLU A 174 4.72 3.19 14.85
N ALA A 175 5.17 4.43 14.66
CA ALA A 175 5.06 5.11 13.38
C ALA A 175 6.39 4.97 12.63
N LEU A 176 6.30 4.57 11.36
CA LEU A 176 7.43 4.49 10.43
C LEU A 176 7.16 5.38 9.22
N ALA A 177 8.23 5.87 8.61
CA ALA A 177 8.14 6.66 7.39
C ALA A 177 8.57 5.82 6.19
N PHE A 178 7.88 6.04 5.07
CA PHE A 178 8.33 5.73 3.73
C PHE A 178 8.36 7.04 2.94
N PRO A 179 9.43 7.85 3.06
CA PRO A 179 9.51 9.14 2.37
C PRO A 179 9.38 9.00 0.85
N LEU A 180 8.51 9.82 0.25
CA LEU A 180 8.27 9.84 -1.20
C LEU A 180 9.04 10.95 -1.94
N ASP A 181 9.77 11.80 -1.23
CA ASP A 181 10.39 13.04 -1.73
C ASP A 181 11.86 12.86 -2.20
N GLY A 182 12.31 11.63 -2.40
CA GLY A 182 13.68 11.33 -2.83
C GLY A 182 13.81 10.01 -3.58
N ASP A 183 14.93 9.33 -3.38
CA ASP A 183 15.18 8.00 -3.92
C ASP A 183 14.29 6.97 -3.20
N LEU A 184 13.34 6.40 -3.94
CA LEU A 184 12.34 5.46 -3.42
C LEU A 184 12.95 4.12 -3.02
N ASP A 185 14.00 3.66 -3.71
CA ASP A 185 14.67 2.41 -3.37
C ASP A 185 15.41 2.57 -2.05
N ALA A 186 16.19 3.65 -1.92
CA ALA A 186 16.89 3.96 -0.67
C ALA A 186 15.93 4.25 0.50
N ALA A 187 14.78 4.89 0.25
CA ALA A 187 13.74 5.10 1.25
C ALA A 187 13.10 3.76 1.67
N GLY A 188 12.82 2.90 0.70
CA GLY A 188 12.24 1.58 0.90
C GLY A 188 13.16 0.63 1.68
N GLU A 189 14.47 0.67 1.41
CA GLU A 189 15.47 -0.11 2.16
C GLU A 189 15.54 0.33 3.62
N ARG A 190 15.58 1.64 3.90
CA ARG A 190 15.56 2.16 5.28
C ARG A 190 14.28 1.79 6.02
N PHE A 191 13.13 1.92 5.35
CA PHE A 191 11.84 1.52 5.90
C PHE A 191 11.82 0.02 6.25
N LEU A 192 12.32 -0.82 5.34
CA LEU A 192 12.41 -2.27 5.55
C LEU A 192 13.35 -2.62 6.71
N GLU A 193 14.53 -2.00 6.79
CA GLU A 193 15.49 -2.22 7.87
C GLU A 193 14.87 -1.88 9.24
N GLN A 194 14.17 -0.75 9.34
CA GLN A 194 13.46 -0.35 10.55
C GLN A 194 12.38 -1.36 10.92
N LEU A 195 11.56 -1.78 9.94
CA LEU A 195 10.51 -2.77 10.14
C LEU A 195 11.09 -4.11 10.63
N LEU A 196 12.10 -4.66 9.93
CA LEU A 196 12.73 -5.93 10.29
C LEU A 196 13.39 -5.87 11.66
N THR A 197 14.06 -4.77 12.02
CA THR A 197 14.63 -4.58 13.37
C THR A 197 13.57 -4.74 14.47
N ARG A 198 12.30 -4.44 14.19
CA ARG A 198 11.18 -4.63 15.14
C ARG A 198 10.55 -6.02 15.07
N LEU A 199 10.62 -6.69 13.93
CA LEU A 199 10.03 -7.99 13.70
C LEU A 199 10.95 -9.15 14.10
N GLU A 200 12.26 -9.05 13.88
CA GLU A 200 13.23 -10.12 14.16
C GLU A 200 13.18 -10.64 15.59
N PRO A 201 13.10 -9.81 16.65
CA PRO A 201 12.95 -10.33 18.01
C PRO A 201 11.66 -11.12 18.22
N LYS A 202 10.60 -10.79 17.48
CA LYS A 202 9.30 -11.47 17.55
C LYS A 202 9.37 -12.80 16.79
N VAL A 203 10.04 -12.84 15.63
CA VAL A 203 10.31 -14.07 14.88
C VAL A 203 11.11 -15.04 15.75
N ALA A 204 12.23 -14.60 16.33
CA ALA A 204 13.06 -15.42 17.20
C ALA A 204 12.28 -15.98 18.41
N ALA A 205 11.39 -15.18 19.00
CA ALA A 205 10.53 -15.64 20.09
C ALA A 205 9.49 -16.70 19.67
N LEU A 206 9.03 -16.66 18.41
CA LEU A 206 8.15 -17.70 17.86
C LEU A 206 8.90 -18.99 17.62
N GLU A 207 10.11 -18.92 17.09
CA GLU A 207 10.93 -20.08 16.78
C GLU A 207 11.48 -20.77 18.03
N ALA A 208 11.81 -20.01 19.08
CA ALA A 208 12.27 -20.56 20.35
C ALA A 208 11.15 -21.25 21.16
N GLY A 209 9.88 -21.00 20.83
CA GLY A 209 8.71 -21.61 21.47
C GLY A 209 8.02 -22.70 20.66
N ALA A 210 8.55 -23.06 19.49
CA ALA A 210 8.08 -24.13 18.61
C ALA A 210 8.89 -25.42 18.84
#